data_AF-A0A3B0PAL7-F1
#
_entry.id   AF-A0A3B0PAL7-F1
#
_cell.length_a   1.000
_cell.length_b   1.000
_cell.length_c   1.000
_cell.angle_alpha   90.00
_cell.angle_beta   90.00
_cell.angle_gamma   90.00
#
_symmetry.space_group_name_H-M   'P 1'
#
loop_
_entity.id
_entity.type
_entity.pdbx_description
1 polymer ?
#
loop_
_entity_poly.entity_id
_entity_poly.type
_entity_poly.pdbx_seq_one_letter_code
_entity_poly.pdbx_strand_id
1 'polypeptide(L)'
;MIGDPSFRSTERVLLSTEELLKNKNKIKSQLESFGLKVFDNYEIYKDISFLDFLKNIGKLINVSYMLAKDSVKDRLAQGLSFTEFSYQIIQGYDFLHLYQNQDIFVQYGGSDQW
;
A
#
# COMPACT_ATOMS: atom_id res chain seq x y z
N MET A 1 6.76 -1.73 -4.44
CA MET A 1 6.92 -0.96 -5.69
C MET A 1 6.69 0.53 -5.51
N ILE A 2 5.77 0.97 -4.64
CA ILE A 2 5.38 2.39 -4.49
C ILE A 2 5.97 3.05 -3.23
N GLY A 3 6.04 2.32 -2.11
CA GLY A 3 6.67 2.78 -0.87
C GLY A 3 5.73 3.58 0.03
N ASP A 4 5.60 3.15 1.29
CA ASP A 4 4.78 3.82 2.30
C ASP A 4 5.48 5.10 2.84
N PRO A 5 4.83 6.29 2.77
CA PRO A 5 5.38 7.54 3.29
C PRO A 5 5.17 7.75 4.81
N SER A 6 4.40 6.88 5.48
CA SER A 6 4.00 7.06 6.88
C SER A 6 5.19 7.32 7.81
N PHE A 7 5.13 8.44 8.55
CA PHE A 7 6.11 8.88 9.56
C PHE A 7 7.57 8.97 9.11
N ARG A 8 7.84 9.25 7.82
CA ARG A 8 9.19 9.38 7.25
C ARG A 8 9.45 10.78 6.70
N SER A 9 10.63 11.34 6.92
CA SER A 9 11.00 12.70 6.48
C SER A 9 11.55 12.81 5.05
N THR A 10 11.80 11.69 4.35
CA THR A 10 12.40 11.69 3.00
C THR A 10 11.71 10.70 2.07
N GLU A 11 11.79 10.96 0.76
CA GLU A 11 11.31 10.04 -0.29
C GLU A 11 12.13 8.73 -0.29
N ARG A 12 11.49 7.61 -0.65
CA ARG A 12 12.15 6.32 -0.70
C ARG A 12 13.01 6.17 -1.95
N VAL A 13 14.18 5.53 -1.78
CA VAL A 13 14.95 5.02 -2.91
C VAL A 13 14.17 3.86 -3.55
N LEU A 14 13.92 3.95 -4.86
CA LEU A 14 13.31 2.87 -5.62
C LEU A 14 14.33 1.74 -5.81
N LEU A 15 13.97 0.55 -5.33
CA LEU A 15 14.76 -0.67 -5.51
C LEU A 15 14.60 -1.22 -6.93
N SER A 16 15.62 -1.95 -7.41
CA SER A 16 15.48 -2.72 -8.64
C SER A 16 14.43 -3.84 -8.48
N THR A 17 13.83 -4.28 -9.59
CA THR A 17 12.85 -5.38 -9.58
C THR A 17 13.45 -6.68 -9.00
N GLU A 18 14.71 -6.97 -9.32
CA GLU A 18 15.41 -8.15 -8.81
C GLU A 18 15.57 -8.10 -7.29
N GLU A 19 16.05 -6.98 -6.74
CA GLU A 19 16.17 -6.78 -5.30
C GLU A 19 14.82 -6.84 -4.60
N LEU A 20 13.78 -6.25 -5.21
CA LEU A 20 12.43 -6.27 -4.67
C LEU A 20 11.89 -7.70 -4.58
N LEU A 21 12.03 -8.50 -5.64
CA LEU A 21 11.62 -9.90 -5.65
C LEU A 21 12.40 -10.74 -4.63
N LYS A 22 13.71 -10.53 -4.53
CA LYS A 22 14.57 -11.19 -3.55
C LYS A 22 14.14 -10.88 -2.12
N ASN A 23 13.89 -9.61 -1.82
CA ASN A 23 13.45 -9.17 -0.49
C ASN A 23 12.05 -9.69 -0.15
N LYS A 24 11.11 -9.59 -1.10
CA LYS A 24 9.75 -10.12 -0.98
C LYS A 24 9.76 -11.61 -0.63
N ASN A 25 10.52 -12.41 -1.37
CA ASN A 25 10.59 -13.87 -1.16
C ASN A 25 11.15 -14.22 0.22
N LYS A 26 12.19 -13.50 0.67
CA LYS A 26 12.74 -13.70 2.03
C LYS A 26 11.74 -13.39 3.12
N ILE A 27 11.05 -12.24 3.04
CA ILE A 27 10.03 -11.84 4.01
C ILE A 27 8.90 -12.87 4.03
N LYS A 28 8.44 -13.30 2.85
CA LYS A 28 7.41 -14.33 2.71
C LYS A 28 7.81 -15.62 3.43
N SER A 29 9.01 -16.15 3.15
CA SER A 29 9.48 -17.39 3.79
C SER A 29 9.61 -17.26 5.32
N GLN A 30 10.02 -16.09 5.82
CA GLN A 30 10.08 -15.84 7.27
C GLN A 30 8.69 -15.86 7.91
N LEU A 31 7.72 -15.18 7.31
CA LEU A 31 6.34 -15.15 7.82
C LEU A 31 5.67 -16.53 7.74
N GLU A 32 5.87 -17.25 6.63
CA GLU A 32 5.34 -18.62 6.44
C GLU A 32 5.95 -19.61 7.44
N SER A 33 7.19 -19.40 7.90
CA SER A 33 7.79 -20.27 8.94
C SER A 33 7.09 -20.19 10.30
N PHE A 34 6.32 -19.13 10.54
CA PHE A 34 5.43 -19.01 11.71
C PHE A 34 4.05 -19.64 11.50
N GLY A 35 3.81 -20.32 10.36
CA GLY A 35 2.52 -20.90 10.01
C GLY A 35 1.50 -19.88 9.50
N LEU A 36 1.94 -18.67 9.16
CA LEU A 36 1.07 -17.61 8.64
C LEU A 36 0.82 -17.78 7.15
N LYS A 37 -0.43 -17.58 6.71
CA LYS A 37 -0.75 -17.43 5.28
C LYS A 37 -0.33 -16.04 4.83
N VAL A 38 0.63 -15.97 3.91
CA VAL A 38 1.13 -14.70 3.36
C VAL A 38 0.49 -14.42 2.02
N PHE A 39 -0.11 -13.23 1.89
CA PHE A 39 -0.69 -12.74 0.65
C PHE A 39 0.28 -11.76 -0.03
N ASP A 40 0.36 -11.86 -1.35
CA ASP A 40 1.11 -10.92 -2.18
C ASP A 40 0.12 -10.06 -2.96
N ASN A 41 -0.01 -8.78 -2.59
CA ASN A 41 -0.95 -7.89 -3.24
C ASN A 41 -0.60 -7.61 -4.71
N TYR A 42 0.61 -7.93 -5.17
CA TYR A 42 0.94 -7.92 -6.59
C TYR A 42 -0.05 -8.73 -7.42
N GLU A 43 -0.56 -9.84 -6.88
CA GLU A 43 -1.55 -10.69 -7.55
C GLU A 43 -2.88 -9.98 -7.79
N ILE A 44 -3.23 -8.97 -6.99
CA ILE A 44 -4.43 -8.15 -7.16
C ILE A 44 -4.24 -7.16 -8.31
N TYR A 45 -3.05 -6.55 -8.40
CA TYR A 45 -2.81 -5.40 -9.28
C TYR A 45 -2.18 -5.72 -10.62
N LYS A 46 -1.53 -6.89 -10.78
CA LYS A 46 -0.80 -7.25 -12.01
C LYS A 46 -1.65 -7.16 -13.29
N ASP A 47 -2.96 -7.35 -13.17
CA ASP A 47 -3.92 -7.34 -14.28
C ASP A 47 -4.80 -6.08 -14.30
N ILE A 48 -4.57 -5.12 -13.40
CA ILE A 48 -5.31 -3.86 -13.31
C ILE A 48 -4.54 -2.76 -14.05
N SER A 49 -5.11 -2.24 -15.13
CA SER A 49 -4.53 -1.08 -15.80
C SER A 49 -4.65 0.18 -14.94
N PHE A 50 -3.78 1.17 -15.17
CA PHE A 50 -3.86 2.46 -14.48
C PHE A 50 -5.22 3.15 -14.68
N LEU A 51 -5.81 3.04 -15.88
CA LEU A 51 -7.11 3.62 -16.17
C LEU A 51 -8.24 2.89 -15.42
N ASP A 52 -8.17 1.56 -15.32
CA ASP A 52 -9.12 0.77 -14.53
C ASP A 52 -9.01 1.08 -13.04
N PHE A 53 -7.78 1.25 -12.54
CA PHE A 53 -7.54 1.67 -11.17
C PHE A 53 -8.23 3.01 -10.87
N LEU A 54 -8.00 4.05 -11.69
CA LEU A 54 -8.63 5.36 -11.49
C LEU A 54 -10.16 5.28 -11.58
N LYS A 55 -10.68 4.56 -12.59
CA LYS A 55 -12.11 4.46 -12.86
C LYS A 55 -12.87 3.68 -11.80
N ASN A 56 -12.30 2.61 -11.26
CA ASN A 56 -13.01 1.69 -10.37
C ASN A 56 -12.67 1.95 -8.90
N ILE A 57 -11.44 2.35 -8.60
CA ILE A 57 -10.92 2.48 -7.23
C ILE A 57 -10.74 3.96 -6.88
N GLY A 58 -10.02 4.72 -7.71
CA GLY A 58 -9.71 6.13 -7.45
C GLY A 58 -10.93 7.02 -7.25
N LYS A 59 -12.03 6.76 -7.98
CA LYS A 59 -13.29 7.51 -7.85
C LYS A 59 -13.99 7.38 -6.48
N LEU A 60 -13.63 6.38 -5.68
CA LEU A 60 -14.29 6.09 -4.41
C LEU A 60 -13.80 6.99 -3.27
N ILE A 61 -12.71 7.72 -3.49
CA ILE A 61 -12.02 8.47 -2.46
C ILE A 61 -11.95 9.94 -2.83
N ASN A 62 -12.25 10.79 -1.85
CA ASN A 62 -12.17 12.24 -2.00
C ASN A 62 -10.75 12.73 -1.68
N VAL A 63 -10.21 13.63 -2.52
CA VAL A 63 -8.85 14.19 -2.32
C VAL A 63 -8.72 14.95 -1.00
N SER A 64 -9.74 15.70 -0.58
CA SER A 64 -9.71 16.42 0.70
C SER A 64 -9.64 15.46 1.89
N TYR A 65 -10.28 14.29 1.81
CA TYR A 65 -10.15 13.24 2.82
C TYR A 65 -8.71 12.72 2.90
N MET A 66 -8.09 12.45 1.75
CA MET A 66 -6.70 11.99 1.68
C MET A 66 -5.71 13.01 2.24
N LEU A 67 -5.93 14.30 1.99
CA LEU A 67 -5.08 15.39 2.50
C LEU A 67 -5.21 15.60 4.01
N ALA A 68 -6.34 15.22 4.59
CA ALA A 68 -6.60 15.38 6.02
C ALA A 68 -5.92 14.29 6.88
N LYS A 69 -5.40 13.21 6.27
CA LYS A 69 -4.68 12.15 6.98
C LYS A 69 -3.37 12.69 7.56
N ASP A 70 -3.09 12.34 8.82
CA ASP A 70 -1.89 12.79 9.54
C ASP A 70 -0.60 12.40 8.80
N SER A 71 -0.55 11.19 8.24
CA SER A 71 0.57 10.69 7.43
C SER A 71 0.87 11.53 6.18
N VAL A 72 -0.12 12.24 5.64
CA VAL A 72 0.00 13.09 4.44
C VAL A 72 0.31 14.53 4.82
N LYS A 73 -0.31 15.03 5.88
CA LYS A 73 -0.22 16.44 6.29
C LYS A 73 1.22 16.91 6.52
N ASP A 74 2.02 16.10 7.21
CA ASP A 74 3.41 16.43 7.52
C ASP A 74 4.31 16.39 6.28
N ARG A 75 4.03 15.46 5.35
CA ARG A 75 4.76 15.31 4.10
C ARG A 75 4.42 16.37 3.07
N LEU A 76 3.17 16.84 3.05
CA LEU A 76 2.69 17.79 2.05
C LEU A 76 3.53 19.08 2.05
N ALA A 77 3.96 19.53 3.24
CA ALA A 77 4.83 20.70 3.38
C ALA A 77 6.29 20.45 2.93
N GLN A 78 6.76 19.20 2.99
CA GLN A 78 8.14 18.82 2.67
C GLN A 78 8.31 18.36 1.21
N GLY A 79 7.21 18.09 0.52
CA GLY A 79 7.18 17.44 -0.78
C GLY A 79 6.68 16.00 -0.64
N LEU A 80 5.59 15.71 -1.35
CA LEU A 80 4.98 14.39 -1.42
C LEU A 80 4.73 14.05 -2.89
N SER A 81 5.30 12.96 -3.38
CA SER A 81 5.08 12.55 -4.76
C SER A 81 3.68 11.94 -4.92
N PHE A 82 3.12 11.99 -6.13
CA PHE A 82 1.82 11.36 -6.41
C PHE A 82 1.84 9.84 -6.12
N THR A 83 2.99 9.21 -6.32
CA THR A 83 3.25 7.81 -5.99
C THR A 83 3.02 7.54 -4.50
N GLU A 84 3.68 8.31 -3.63
CA GLU A 84 3.51 8.20 -2.18
C GLU A 84 2.09 8.57 -1.73
N PHE A 85 1.51 9.63 -2.31
CA PHE A 85 0.14 10.07 -2.01
C PHE A 85 -0.91 8.98 -2.32
N SER A 86 -0.68 8.21 -3.39
CA SER A 86 -1.57 7.12 -3.82
C SER A 86 -1.46 5.86 -2.97
N TYR A 87 -0.45 5.73 -2.12
CA TYR A 87 -0.20 4.54 -1.30
C TYR A 87 -1.40 4.18 -0.40
N GLN A 88 -2.03 5.18 0.22
CA GLN A 88 -3.20 4.97 1.10
C GLN A 88 -4.39 4.31 0.37
N ILE A 89 -4.56 4.60 -0.93
CA ILE A 89 -5.64 4.02 -1.73
C ILE A 89 -5.37 2.54 -1.99
N ILE A 90 -4.11 2.21 -2.26
CA ILE A 90 -3.67 0.83 -2.51
C ILE A 90 -3.87 0.00 -1.25
N GLN A 91 -3.40 0.47 -0.10
CA GLN A 91 -3.58 -0.22 1.18
C GLN A 91 -5.06 -0.38 1.56
N GLY A 92 -5.89 0.64 1.31
CA GLY A 92 -7.33 0.55 1.54
C GLY A 92 -8.02 -0.47 0.60
N TYR A 93 -7.58 -0.53 -0.66
CA TYR A 93 -8.12 -1.47 -1.64
C TYR A 93 -7.67 -2.91 -1.37
N ASP A 94 -6.44 -3.12 -0.87
CA ASP A 94 -5.99 -4.43 -0.39
C ASP A 94 -6.97 -4.98 0.64
N PHE A 95 -7.35 -4.16 1.62
CA PHE A 95 -8.29 -4.59 2.65
C PHE A 95 -9.69 -4.87 2.08
N LEU A 96 -10.20 -4.01 1.19
CA LEU A 96 -11.48 -4.27 0.51
C LEU A 96 -11.47 -5.60 -0.26
N HIS A 97 -10.39 -5.89 -1.00
CA HIS A 97 -10.26 -7.13 -1.75
C HIS A 97 -10.24 -8.35 -0.81
N LEU A 98 -9.47 -8.30 0.27
CA LEU A 98 -9.39 -9.40 1.25
C LEU A 98 -10.72 -9.60 2.00
N TYR A 99 -11.44 -8.53 2.30
CA TYR A 99 -12.78 -8.60 2.88
C TYR A 99 -13.76 -9.32 1.94
N GLN A 100 -13.76 -8.96 0.65
CA GLN A 100 -14.69 -9.51 -0.33
C GLN A 100 -14.37 -10.96 -0.74
N ASN A 101 -13.08 -11.33 -0.78
CA ASN A 101 -12.64 -12.57 -1.41
C ASN A 101 -12.06 -13.59 -0.41
N GLN A 102 -11.75 -13.19 0.83
CA GLN A 102 -11.02 -14.02 1.80
C GLN A 102 -11.59 -13.95 3.23
N ASP A 103 -12.79 -13.40 3.42
CA ASP A 103 -13.47 -13.29 4.73
C ASP A 103 -12.60 -12.60 5.82
N ILE A 104 -11.84 -11.59 5.44
CA ILE A 104 -11.01 -10.80 6.36
C ILE A 104 -11.78 -9.57 6.84
N PHE A 105 -12.03 -9.48 8.15
CA PHE A 105 -12.84 -8.42 8.76
C PHE A 105 -12.04 -7.39 9.57
N VAL A 106 -10.79 -7.69 9.88
CA VAL A 106 -9.96 -6.85 10.76
C VAL A 106 -8.54 -6.74 10.19
N GLN A 107 -8.01 -5.52 10.18
CA GLN A 107 -6.62 -5.23 9.83
C GLN A 107 -5.91 -4.64 11.05
N TYR A 108 -4.74 -5.19 11.38
CA TYR A 108 -3.86 -4.67 12.41
C TYR A 108 -2.57 -4.14 11.79
N GLY A 109 -2.01 -3.10 12.39
CA GLY A 109 -0.77 -2.46 11.96
C GLY A 109 -0.11 -1.72 13.12
N GLY A 110 1.06 -1.15 12.88
CA GLY A 110 1.70 -0.23 13.82
C GLY A 110 0.84 1.03 14.02
N SER A 111 1.16 1.83 15.05
CA SER A 111 0.47 3.11 15.29
C SER A 111 0.59 4.09 14.13
N ASP A 112 1.59 3.89 13.28
CA ASP A 112 1.85 4.66 12.07
C ASP A 112 0.90 4.35 10.90
N GLN A 113 0.10 3.28 11.01
CA GLN A 113 -0.76 2.75 9.94
C GLN A 113 -2.23 3.19 10.06
N TRP A 114 -2.53 4.19 10.90
CA TRP A 114 -3.88 4.75 11.11
C TRP A 114 -4.16 5.96 10.21
#